data_AF-A0A3M5JN19-F1
#
_entry.id   AF-A0A3M5JN19-F1
#
_cell.length_a   1.000
_cell.length_b   1.000
_cell.length_c   1.000
_cell.angle_alpha   90.00
_cell.angle_beta   90.00
_cell.angle_gamma   90.00
#
_symmetry.space_group_name_H-M   'P 1'
#
loop_
_entity.id
_entity.type
_entity.pdbx_description
1 polymer ?
#
loop_
_entity_poly.entity_id
_entity_poly.type
_entity_poly.pdbx_seq_one_letter_code
_entity_poly.pdbx_strand_id
1 'polypeptide(L)'
;MMPNAIHHNPDPRYLCGLIDQAGLSRRGAAQLIGMSWSGFRNYLRDESHYLYREADYRVQFALECLAEAKVLRKKETGEKS
;
A
#
# COMPACT_ATOMS: atom_id res chain seq x y z
N MET A 1 9.65 -3.95 -10.11
CA MET A 1 10.17 -2.68 -9.56
C MET A 1 11.55 -2.88 -8.91
N MET A 2 12.48 -1.93 -9.07
CA MET A 2 13.72 -1.86 -8.28
C MET A 2 13.47 -1.00 -7.02
N PRO A 3 13.75 -1.49 -5.79
CA PRO A 3 13.54 -0.70 -4.59
C PRO A 3 14.45 0.54 -4.54
N ASN A 4 13.89 1.69 -4.18
CA ASN A 4 14.61 2.94 -3.94
C ASN A 4 13.99 3.71 -2.77
N ALA A 5 14.65 3.66 -1.61
CA ALA A 5 14.16 4.29 -0.38
C ALA A 5 14.23 5.83 -0.40
N ILE A 6 14.89 6.45 -1.37
CA ILE A 6 14.90 7.93 -1.53
C ILE A 6 13.47 8.44 -1.80
N HIS A 7 12.59 7.60 -2.35
CA HIS A 7 11.18 7.94 -2.63
C HIS A 7 10.23 7.49 -1.51
N HIS A 8 10.73 7.32 -0.27
CA HIS A 8 9.89 6.98 0.86
C HIS A 8 8.87 8.08 1.12
N ASN A 9 7.59 7.71 1.03
CA ASN A 9 6.42 8.52 1.28
C ASN A 9 5.50 7.76 2.27
N PRO A 10 5.62 8.04 3.58
CA PRO A 10 4.79 7.41 4.60
C PRO A 10 3.39 8.01 4.73
N ASP A 11 2.96 8.93 3.86
CA ASP A 11 1.64 9.58 3.92
C ASP A 11 0.52 8.51 3.88
N PRO A 12 -0.36 8.45 4.90
CA PRO A 12 -1.50 7.52 4.95
C PRO A 12 -2.39 7.54 3.71
N ARG A 13 -2.57 8.71 3.10
CA ARG A 13 -3.38 8.91 1.88
C ARG A 13 -2.72 8.23 0.69
N TYR A 14 -1.40 8.35 0.57
CA TYR A 14 -0.64 7.66 -0.47
C TYR A 14 -0.75 6.15 -0.31
N LEU A 15 -0.54 5.63 0.90
CA LEU A 15 -0.67 4.20 1.20
C LEU A 15 -2.08 3.67 0.93
N CYS A 16 -3.12 4.44 1.29
CA CYS A 16 -4.51 4.09 0.95
C CYS A 16 -4.73 4.08 -0.56
N GLY A 17 -4.22 5.06 -1.29
CA GLY A 17 -4.30 5.11 -2.75
C GLY A 17 -3.68 3.89 -3.43
N LEU A 18 -2.55 3.38 -2.93
CA LEU A 18 -1.93 2.15 -3.42
C LEU A 18 -2.82 0.92 -3.20
N ILE A 19 -3.45 0.81 -2.03
CA ILE A 19 -4.39 -0.28 -1.70
C ILE A 19 -5.61 -0.24 -2.63
N ASP A 20 -6.17 0.96 -2.83
CA ASP A 20 -7.32 1.18 -3.71
C ASP A 20 -6.96 0.84 -5.17
N GLN A 21 -5.77 1.27 -5.63
CA GLN A 21 -5.26 0.94 -6.97
C GLN A 21 -5.05 -0.57 -7.15
N ALA A 22 -4.58 -1.27 -6.11
CA ALA A 22 -4.45 -2.73 -6.13
C ALA A 22 -5.82 -3.44 -6.16
N GLY A 23 -6.93 -2.74 -5.89
CA GLY A 23 -8.26 -3.31 -5.80
C GLY A 23 -8.44 -4.22 -4.58
N LEU A 24 -7.73 -3.93 -3.50
CA LEU A 24 -7.72 -4.74 -2.28
C LEU A 24 -8.50 -4.03 -1.16
N SER A 25 -9.03 -4.82 -0.22
CA SER A 25 -9.40 -4.26 1.07
C SER A 25 -8.14 -3.98 1.89
N ARG A 26 -8.17 -2.99 2.79
CA ARG A 26 -7.05 -2.68 3.69
C ARG A 26 -6.60 -3.89 4.50
N ARG A 27 -7.54 -4.73 4.95
CA ARG A 27 -7.24 -5.97 5.69
C ARG A 27 -6.62 -7.03 4.79
N GLY A 28 -7.08 -7.15 3.54
CA GLY A 28 -6.49 -8.03 2.54
C GLY A 28 -5.06 -7.62 2.17
N ALA A 29 -4.81 -6.32 2.01
CA ALA A 29 -3.46 -5.79 1.79
C ALA A 29 -2.53 -6.17 2.95
N ALA A 30 -2.95 -5.96 4.21
CA ALA A 30 -2.18 -6.37 5.40
C ALA A 30 -1.80 -7.85 5.36
N GLN A 31 -2.77 -8.73 5.03
CA GLN A 31 -2.54 -10.16 4.94
C GLN A 31 -1.54 -10.52 3.83
N LEU A 32 -1.67 -9.92 2.65
CA LEU A 32 -0.78 -10.18 1.51
C LEU A 32 0.66 -9.76 1.77
N ILE A 33 0.87 -8.69 2.53
CA ILE A 33 2.22 -8.23 2.91
C ILE A 33 2.73 -8.87 4.22
N GLY A 34 2.01 -9.86 4.76
CA GLY A 34 2.43 -10.62 5.95
C GLY A 34 2.32 -9.87 7.27
N MET A 35 1.47 -8.84 7.37
CA MET A 35 1.28 -8.03 8.56
C MET A 35 -0.05 -8.30 9.27
N SER A 36 -0.05 -8.14 10.60
CA SER A 36 -1.29 -8.16 11.37
C SER A 36 -2.14 -6.91 11.07
N TRP A 37 -3.46 -7.06 11.09
CA TRP A 37 -4.37 -5.93 10.88
C TRP A 37 -4.19 -4.81 11.93
N SER A 38 -3.93 -5.18 13.19
CA SER A 38 -3.80 -4.22 14.29
C SER A 38 -2.58 -3.31 14.14
N GLY A 39 -1.46 -3.85 13.65
CA GLY A 39 -0.25 -3.07 13.37
C GLY A 39 -0.41 -2.26 12.09
N PHE A 40 -0.82 -2.92 11.00
CA PHE A 40 -0.93 -2.30 9.68
C PHE A 40 -1.89 -1.10 9.65
N ARG A 41 -3.05 -1.20 10.33
CA ARG A 41 -4.04 -0.11 10.32
C ARG A 41 -3.51 1.19 10.91
N ASN A 42 -2.46 1.15 11.74
CA ASN A 42 -1.89 2.36 12.34
C ASN A 42 -1.14 3.21 11.32
N TYR A 43 -0.64 2.62 10.24
CA TYR A 43 -0.03 3.32 9.11
C TYR A 43 -1.04 4.08 8.25
N LEU A 44 -2.31 3.67 8.31
CA LEU A 44 -3.39 4.24 7.49
C LEU A 44 -4.23 5.26 8.27
N ARG A 45 -3.85 5.58 9.50
CA ARG A 45 -4.55 6.57 10.32
C ARG A 45 -4.13 7.96 9.90
N ASP A 46 -5.03 8.91 10.09
CA ASP A 46 -4.66 10.33 10.04
C ASP A 46 -3.51 10.62 11.01
N GLU A 47 -2.58 11.47 10.60
CA GLU A 47 -1.37 11.82 11.35
C GLU A 47 -1.68 12.44 12.72
N SER A 48 -2.83 13.10 12.88
CA SER A 48 -3.28 13.65 14.16
C SER A 48 -3.73 12.59 15.17
N HIS A 49 -3.94 11.35 14.74
CA HIS A 49 -4.41 10.28 15.61
C HIS A 49 -3.28 9.71 16.48
N TYR A 50 -3.47 9.62 17.80
CA TYR A 50 -2.42 9.19 18.75
C TYR A 50 -1.76 7.80 18.47
N LEU A 51 -2.50 6.89 17.85
CA LEU A 51 -2.00 5.59 17.38
C LEU A 51 -1.33 5.61 16.00
N TYR A 52 -1.26 6.75 15.31
CA TYR A 52 -0.57 6.87 14.03
C TYR A 52 0.89 6.44 14.17
N ARG A 53 1.38 5.72 13.16
CA ARG A 53 2.79 5.35 13.03
C ARG A 53 3.18 5.59 11.59
N GLU A 54 4.39 6.10 11.36
CA GLU A 54 4.96 6.13 10.02
C GLU A 54 5.26 4.70 9.56
N ALA A 55 4.90 4.39 8.32
CA ALA A 55 5.22 3.11 7.71
C ALA A 55 6.69 3.09 7.28
N ASP A 56 7.39 1.99 7.52
CA ASP A 56 8.71 1.74 6.95
C ASP A 56 8.62 1.61 5.42
N TYR A 57 9.66 2.04 4.70
CA TYR A 57 9.72 1.94 3.24
C TYR A 57 9.38 0.54 2.69
N ARG A 58 9.71 -0.53 3.40
CA ARG A 58 9.35 -1.90 3.00
C ARG A 58 7.85 -2.12 2.89
N VAL A 59 7.06 -1.47 3.75
CA VAL A 59 5.59 -1.53 3.72
C VAL A 59 5.09 -0.79 2.49
N GLN A 60 5.59 0.43 2.25
CA GLN A 60 5.27 1.19 1.04
C GLN A 60 5.60 0.38 -0.21
N PHE A 61 6.84 -0.12 -0.32
CA PHE A 61 7.32 -0.86 -1.49
C PHE A 61 6.48 -2.12 -1.76
N ALA A 62 6.06 -2.83 -0.72
CA ALA A 62 5.17 -3.97 -0.87
C ALA A 62 3.80 -3.58 -1.44
N LEU A 63 3.23 -2.44 -1.00
CA LEU A 63 1.98 -1.91 -1.55
C LEU A 63 2.14 -1.41 -2.99
N GLU A 64 3.26 -0.78 -3.32
CA GLU A 64 3.60 -0.37 -4.69
C GLU A 64 3.64 -1.58 -5.62
N CYS A 65 4.28 -2.68 -5.19
CA CYS A 65 4.32 -3.93 -5.95
C CYS A 65 2.90 -4.50 -6.20
N LEU A 66 2.02 -4.48 -5.20
CA LEU A 66 0.64 -4.95 -5.35
C LEU A 66 -0.16 -4.07 -6.31
N ALA A 67 0.00 -2.76 -6.22
CA ALA A 67 -0.65 -1.79 -7.09
C ALA A 67 -0.18 -1.90 -8.54
N GLU A 68 1.13 -2.08 -8.76
CA GLU A 68 1.73 -2.29 -10.09
C GLU A 68 1.25 -3.62 -10.71
N ALA A 69 1.21 -4.70 -9.91
CA ALA A 69 0.73 -6.00 -10.39
C ALA A 69 -0.71 -5.94 -10.92
N LYS A 70 -1.59 -5.15 -10.28
CA LYS A 70 -2.96 -4.92 -10.77
C LYS A 70 -2.98 -4.16 -12.10
N VAL A 71 -2.10 -3.16 -12.27
CA VAL A 71 -1.97 -2.39 -13.51
C VAL A 71 -1.47 -3.27 -14.65
N LEU A 72 -0.45 -4.10 -14.42
CA LEU A 72 0.08 -5.02 -15.43
C LEU A 72 -0.98 -6.03 -15.90
N ARG A 73 -1.72 -6.62 -14.96
CA ARG A 73 -2.84 -7.53 -15.31
C ARG A 73 -3.92 -6.83 -16.14
N LYS A 74 -4.29 -5.59 -15.82
CA LYS A 74 -5.26 -4.83 -16.65
C LYS A 74 -4.76 -4.60 -18.08
N LYS A 75 -3.46 -4.33 -18.25
CA LYS A 75 -2.85 -4.17 -19.58
C LYS A 75 -2.89 -5.47 -20.39
N GLU A 76 -2.65 -6.61 -19.73
CA GLU A 76 -2.72 -7.93 -20.36
C GLU A 76 -4.15 -8.32 -20.77
N THR A 77 -5.16 -7.95 -19.98
CA THR A 77 -6.57 -8.27 -20.25
C THR A 77 -7.28 -7.26 -21.17
N GLY A 78 -6.63 -6.16 -21.54
CA GLY A 78 -7.20 -5.13 -22.41
C GLY A 78 -8.33 -4.30 -21.76
N GLU A 79 -8.51 -4.38 -20.44
CA GLU A 79 -9.50 -3.58 -19.71
C GLU A 79 -9.06 -2.10 -19.68
N LYS A 80 -9.83 -1.22 -20.31
CA LYS A 80 -9.61 0.24 -20.24
C LYS A 80 -9.96 0.78 -18.84
N SER A 81 -9.12 1.72 -18.36
CA SER A 81 -9.26 2.45 -17.09
C SER A 81 -10.53 3.27 -17.01
#